data_AF-A0A3P7HZD7-F1
#
_entry.id   AF-A0A3P7HZD7-F1
#
_cell.length_a   1.000
_cell.length_b   1.000
_cell.length_c   1.000
_cell.angle_alpha   90.00
_cell.angle_beta   90.00
_cell.angle_gamma   90.00
#
_symmetry.space_group_name_H-M   'P 1'
#
loop_
_entity.id
_entity.type
_entity.pdbx_description
1 polymer ?
#
loop_
_entity_poly.entity_id
_entity_poly.type
_entity_poly.pdbx_seq_one_letter_code
_entity_poly.pdbx_strand_id
1 'polypeptide(L)'
;MLDKAVCGPSFEKNYAGTAKLIGNRAAKRLRKLEREKTKGRDWFDLPAPELTDETKADLELLQMRAAIDPLAFYRRNDRSVLPKYFQVGRVVDAPEDFYSGRMTKKERKRTMLDELLYNEAFIQSKREKRAGIFHLDFTICENKILS
;
A
#
# COMPACT_ATOMS: atom_id res chain seq x y z
N MET A 1 47.88 0.57 -46.31
CA MET A 1 48.59 0.09 -45.10
C MET A 1 47.70 -0.05 -43.86
N LEU A 2 46.42 0.36 -43.90
CA LEU A 2 45.51 0.27 -42.75
C LEU A 2 44.68 -1.04 -42.69
N ASP A 3 44.62 -1.80 -43.78
CA ASP A 3 43.80 -3.03 -43.88
C ASP A 3 44.34 -4.24 -43.11
N LYS A 4 45.49 -4.10 -42.44
CA LYS A 4 46.11 -5.13 -41.58
C LYS A 4 46.05 -4.77 -40.09
N ALA A 5 45.29 -3.74 -39.71
CA ALA A 5 45.11 -3.39 -38.30
C ALA A 5 44.20 -4.41 -37.58
N VAL A 6 44.64 -4.88 -36.41
CA VAL A 6 43.92 -5.85 -35.56
C VAL A 6 42.56 -5.31 -35.07
N CYS A 7 42.37 -3.99 -35.06
CA CYS A 7 41.13 -3.29 -34.68
C CYS A 7 40.27 -2.86 -35.89
N GLY A 8 39.98 -3.74 -36.85
CA GLY A 8 39.05 -3.43 -37.96
C GLY A 8 37.55 -3.46 -37.56
N PRO A 9 36.61 -3.18 -38.47
CA PRO A 9 35.17 -3.24 -38.20
C PRO A 9 34.67 -4.61 -37.67
N SER A 10 35.40 -5.68 -37.99
CA SER A 10 35.18 -7.02 -37.43
C SER A 10 35.58 -7.14 -35.95
N PHE A 11 36.55 -6.36 -35.48
CA PHE A 11 36.93 -6.30 -34.05
C PHE A 11 35.83 -5.62 -33.23
N GLU A 12 35.30 -4.50 -33.71
CA GLU A 12 34.21 -3.77 -33.04
C GLU A 12 32.94 -4.62 -32.91
N LYS A 13 32.54 -5.34 -33.97
CA LYS A 13 31.36 -6.23 -33.94
C LYS A 13 31.49 -7.39 -32.94
N ASN A 14 32.70 -7.92 -32.75
CA ASN A 14 32.94 -9.04 -31.83
C ASN A 14 33.11 -8.59 -30.37
N TYR A 15 33.76 -7.44 -30.12
CA TYR A 15 34.06 -6.99 -28.76
C TYR A 15 33.00 -6.05 -28.16
N ALA A 16 32.22 -5.32 -28.97
CA ALA A 16 31.13 -4.47 -28.47
C ALA A 16 30.06 -5.24 -27.68
N GLY A 17 29.83 -6.52 -28.00
CA GLY A 17 28.94 -7.40 -27.23
C GLY A 17 29.56 -7.96 -25.94
N THR A 18 30.89 -7.97 -25.83
CA THR A 18 31.63 -8.54 -24.67
C THR A 18 31.98 -7.50 -23.61
N ALA A 19 32.11 -6.23 -23.99
CA ALA A 19 32.39 -5.16 -23.06
C ALA A 19 31.14 -4.83 -22.24
N LYS A 20 31.09 -5.31 -21.01
CA LYS A 20 30.03 -4.94 -20.06
C LYS A 20 30.18 -3.44 -19.77
N LEU A 21 29.33 -2.62 -20.39
CA LEU A 21 29.29 -1.16 -20.23
C LEU A 21 29.14 -0.72 -18.77
N ILE A 22 28.68 -1.63 -17.90
CA ILE A 22 28.44 -1.40 -16.48
C ILE A 22 29.33 -2.33 -15.66
N GLY A 23 30.15 -1.75 -14.78
CA GLY A 23 30.98 -2.50 -13.84
C GLY A 23 30.16 -3.49 -13.00
N ASN A 24 30.74 -4.64 -12.64
CA ASN A 24 30.04 -5.73 -11.95
C ASN A 24 29.30 -5.29 -10.66
N ARG A 25 29.86 -4.33 -9.91
CA ARG A 25 29.21 -3.76 -8.72
C ARG A 25 27.95 -2.96 -9.07
N ALA A 26 27.99 -2.15 -10.13
CA ALA A 26 26.84 -1.38 -10.59
C ALA A 26 25.75 -2.30 -11.15
N ALA A 27 26.11 -3.35 -11.91
CA ALA A 27 25.17 -4.36 -12.36
C ALA A 27 24.50 -5.12 -11.19
N LYS A 28 25.25 -5.42 -10.12
CA LYS A 28 24.69 -6.05 -8.90
C LYS A 28 23.71 -5.13 -8.18
N ARG A 29 23.98 -3.82 -8.13
CA ARG A 29 23.06 -2.81 -7.57
C ARG A 29 21.76 -2.72 -8.37
N LEU A 30 21.85 -2.62 -9.70
CA LEU A 30 20.66 -2.58 -10.58
C LEU A 30 19.77 -3.81 -10.40
N ARG A 31 20.36 -5.02 -10.41
CA ARG A 31 19.62 -6.27 -10.12
C ARG A 31 19.03 -6.34 -8.72
N LYS A 32 19.59 -5.61 -7.75
CA LYS A 32 19.03 -5.52 -6.40
C LYS A 32 17.80 -4.60 -6.41
N LEU A 33 17.91 -3.43 -7.04
CA LEU A 33 16.79 -2.50 -7.21
C LEU A 33 15.62 -3.15 -7.98
N GLU A 34 15.90 -3.87 -9.05
CA GLU A 34 14.88 -4.62 -9.81
C GLU A 34 14.17 -5.66 -8.94
N ARG A 35 14.91 -6.40 -8.11
CA ARG A 35 14.34 -7.36 -7.17
C ARG A 35 13.59 -6.71 -6.02
N GLU A 36 13.93 -5.48 -5.63
CA GLU A 36 13.22 -4.79 -4.55
C GLU A 36 11.86 -4.25 -4.99
N LYS A 37 11.63 -4.08 -6.30
CA LYS A 37 10.36 -3.61 -6.88
C LYS A 37 9.24 -4.64 -6.75
N THR A 38 9.54 -5.93 -6.75
CA THR A 38 8.56 -7.00 -6.60
C THR A 38 8.90 -7.89 -5.42
N LYS A 39 7.92 -8.60 -4.86
CA LYS A 39 8.16 -9.57 -3.79
C LYS A 39 8.79 -10.88 -4.30
N GLY A 40 8.96 -11.00 -5.62
CA GLY A 40 9.54 -12.14 -6.32
C GLY A 40 8.51 -13.14 -6.84
N ARG A 41 9.00 -14.15 -7.56
CA ARG A 41 8.17 -15.15 -8.27
C ARG A 41 7.35 -16.03 -7.34
N ASP A 42 7.89 -16.32 -6.15
CA ASP A 42 7.19 -17.10 -5.12
C ASP A 42 5.89 -16.45 -4.66
N TRP A 43 5.76 -15.13 -4.87
CA TRP A 43 4.56 -14.36 -4.56
C TRP A 43 4.05 -13.60 -5.79
N PHE A 44 3.98 -14.31 -6.92
CA PHE A 44 3.40 -13.84 -8.19
C PHE A 44 3.85 -12.44 -8.61
N ASP A 45 5.11 -12.09 -8.32
CA ASP A 45 5.70 -10.78 -8.62
C ASP A 45 4.88 -9.59 -8.10
N LEU A 46 4.28 -9.72 -6.91
CA LEU A 46 3.52 -8.64 -6.28
C LEU A 46 4.34 -7.34 -6.22
N PRO A 47 3.86 -6.23 -6.81
CA PRO A 47 4.60 -4.99 -6.88
C PRO A 47 4.68 -4.28 -5.52
N ALA A 48 5.69 -3.43 -5.38
CA ALA A 48 5.78 -2.41 -4.34
C ALA A 48 5.28 -1.08 -4.93
N PRO A 49 3.99 -0.74 -4.79
CA PRO A 49 3.47 0.55 -5.22
C PRO A 49 4.03 1.68 -4.33
N GLU A 50 4.01 2.89 -4.87
CA GLU A 50 4.35 4.09 -4.10
C GLU A 50 3.24 4.40 -3.09
N LEU A 51 3.63 4.83 -1.89
CA LEU A 51 2.71 5.24 -0.84
C LEU A 51 2.23 6.65 -1.11
N THR A 52 1.06 6.78 -1.76
CA THR A 52 0.31 8.03 -1.83
C THR A 52 -0.41 8.29 -0.51
N ASP A 53 -0.78 9.55 -0.24
CA ASP A 53 -1.48 9.89 1.00
C ASP A 53 -2.83 9.15 1.14
N GLU A 54 -3.57 8.97 0.04
CA GLU A 54 -4.81 8.20 0.00
C GLU A 54 -4.58 6.73 0.39
N THR A 55 -3.58 6.09 -0.22
CA THR A 55 -3.28 4.67 0.05
C THR A 55 -2.74 4.47 1.46
N LYS A 56 -1.98 5.44 1.97
CA LYS A 56 -1.51 5.44 3.35
C LYS A 56 -2.68 5.50 4.33
N ALA A 57 -3.65 6.40 4.10
CA ALA A 57 -4.84 6.52 4.94
C ALA A 57 -5.68 5.23 4.96
N ASP A 58 -5.85 4.58 3.80
CA ASP A 58 -6.53 3.28 3.70
C ASP A 58 -5.78 2.18 4.48
N LEU A 59 -4.44 2.14 4.42
CA LEU A 59 -3.65 1.16 5.17
C LEU A 59 -3.70 1.41 6.68
N GLU A 60 -3.67 2.68 7.12
CA GLU A 60 -3.84 3.05 8.53
C GLU A 60 -5.23 2.68 9.04
N LEU A 61 -6.26 2.88 8.22
CA LEU A 61 -7.62 2.45 8.52
C LEU A 61 -7.69 0.94 8.76
N LEU A 62 -7.03 0.14 7.92
CA LEU A 62 -6.95 -1.32 8.10
C LEU A 62 -6.22 -1.73 9.39
N GLN A 63 -5.18 -0.99 9.79
CA GLN A 63 -4.52 -1.23 11.08
C GLN A 63 -5.46 -0.95 12.25
N MET A 64 -6.25 0.12 12.16
CA MET A 64 -7.20 0.55 13.19
C MET A 64 -8.58 -0.12 13.10
N ARG A 65 -8.74 -1.20 12.32
CA ARG A 65 -10.03 -1.85 12.08
C ARG A 65 -10.79 -2.25 13.36
N ALA A 66 -10.07 -2.55 14.44
CA ALA A 66 -10.66 -2.89 15.73
C ALA A 66 -11.44 -1.74 16.39
N ALA A 67 -11.16 -0.48 16.00
CA ALA A 67 -11.85 0.70 16.50
C ALA A 67 -13.03 1.13 15.60
N ILE A 68 -13.21 0.50 14.43
CA ILE A 68 -14.23 0.89 13.44
C ILE A 68 -15.60 0.40 13.89
N ASP A 69 -15.75 -0.88 14.19
CA ASP A 69 -17.03 -1.46 14.60
C ASP A 69 -16.93 -1.94 16.06
N PRO A 70 -17.81 -1.47 16.98
CA PRO A 70 -17.82 -1.96 18.35
C PRO A 70 -18.22 -3.43 18.50
N LEU A 71 -18.92 -4.00 17.52
CA LEU A 71 -19.42 -5.38 17.58
C LEU A 71 -18.45 -6.39 16.99
N ALA A 72 -17.62 -5.98 16.03
CA ALA A 72 -16.66 -6.86 15.37
C ALA A 72 -15.29 -6.83 16.07
N PHE A 73 -14.96 -7.92 16.77
CA PHE A 73 -13.64 -8.10 17.38
C PHE A 73 -12.68 -8.80 16.41
N TYR A 74 -11.72 -8.04 15.89
CA TYR A 74 -10.66 -8.59 15.04
C TYR A 74 -9.44 -9.04 15.85
N ARG A 75 -8.71 -10.01 15.30
CA ARG A 75 -7.37 -10.34 15.80
C ARG A 75 -6.46 -9.11 15.71
N ARG A 76 -5.70 -8.87 16.79
CA ARG A 76 -4.73 -7.78 16.90
C ARG A 76 -3.68 -7.89 15.80
N ASN A 77 -3.23 -6.74 15.29
CA ASN A 77 -2.22 -6.69 14.24
C ASN A 77 -0.84 -7.07 14.80
N ASP A 78 -0.06 -7.86 14.05
CA ASP A 78 1.26 -8.37 14.50
C ASP A 78 2.36 -7.30 14.37
N ARG A 79 2.16 -6.30 13.49
CA ARG A 79 3.16 -5.25 13.19
C ARG A 79 2.50 -3.88 13.18
N SER A 80 3.20 -2.89 13.74
CA SER A 80 2.80 -1.48 13.67
C SER A 80 3.18 -0.81 12.34
N VAL A 81 4.13 -1.38 11.60
CA VAL A 81 4.63 -0.80 10.35
C VAL A 81 3.74 -1.17 9.17
N LEU A 82 3.53 -0.22 8.25
CA LEU A 82 2.77 -0.44 7.02
C LEU A 82 3.49 -1.46 6.10
N PRO A 83 2.75 -2.32 5.39
CA PRO A 83 3.33 -3.29 4.48
C PRO A 83 3.99 -2.60 3.27
N LYS A 84 5.19 -3.07 2.88
CA LYS A 84 5.93 -2.54 1.71
C LYS A 84 5.34 -3.00 0.37
N TYR A 85 4.87 -4.24 0.30
CA TYR A 85 4.31 -4.84 -0.92
C TYR A 85 2.82 -5.02 -0.72
N PHE A 86 2.00 -4.37 -1.54
CA PHE A 86 0.55 -4.46 -1.47
C PHE A 86 -0.09 -4.18 -2.83
N GLN A 87 -1.34 -4.59 -3.00
CA GLN A 87 -2.14 -4.29 -4.17
C GLN A 87 -3.56 -3.97 -3.71
N VAL A 88 -4.14 -2.92 -4.27
CA VAL A 88 -5.54 -2.56 -4.02
C VAL A 88 -6.39 -3.19 -5.12
N GLY A 89 -7.31 -4.05 -4.72
CA GLY A 89 -8.28 -4.70 -5.59
C GLY A 89 -9.70 -4.29 -5.26
N ARG A 90 -10.65 -4.64 -6.12
CA ARG A 90 -12.09 -4.47 -5.89
C ARG A 90 -12.77 -5.83 -5.93
N VAL A 91 -13.76 -6.01 -5.08
CA VAL A 91 -14.60 -7.21 -5.10
C VAL A 91 -15.48 -7.16 -6.35
N VAL A 92 -15.50 -8.26 -7.11
CA VAL A 92 -16.40 -8.45 -8.25
C VAL A 92 -17.60 -9.23 -7.75
N ASP A 93 -18.79 -8.67 -7.93
CA ASP A 93 -20.02 -9.30 -7.44
C ASP A 93 -20.31 -10.58 -8.23
N ALA A 94 -20.78 -11.60 -7.50
CA ALA A 94 -21.24 -12.84 -8.10
C ALA A 94 -22.62 -12.64 -8.76
N PRO A 95 -22.91 -13.27 -9.91
CA PRO A 95 -24.20 -13.11 -10.59
C PRO A 95 -25.39 -13.69 -9.81
N GLU A 96 -25.15 -14.59 -8.85
CA GLU A 96 -26.20 -15.28 -8.08
C GLU A 96 -26.81 -14.42 -6.96
N ASP A 97 -26.05 -13.50 -6.36
CA ASP A 97 -26.50 -12.67 -5.24
C ASP A 97 -26.81 -11.24 -5.69
N PHE A 98 -28.01 -11.04 -6.23
CA PHE A 98 -28.42 -9.75 -6.79
C PHE A 98 -28.84 -8.73 -5.73
N TYR A 99 -29.46 -9.18 -4.64
CA TYR A 99 -30.18 -8.31 -3.71
C TYR A 99 -29.47 -8.06 -2.38
N SER A 100 -28.69 -9.01 -1.86
CA SER A 100 -28.10 -8.90 -0.51
C SER A 100 -26.64 -8.44 -0.51
N GLY A 101 -25.79 -9.06 -1.33
CA GLY A 101 -24.35 -8.79 -1.31
C GLY A 101 -23.88 -7.62 -2.17
N ARG A 102 -24.76 -7.08 -3.03
CA ARG A 102 -24.35 -6.13 -4.08
C ARG A 102 -24.48 -4.67 -3.65
N MET A 103 -23.37 -3.95 -3.75
CA MET A 103 -23.36 -2.48 -3.56
C MET A 103 -23.90 -1.74 -4.79
N THR A 104 -24.71 -0.71 -4.59
CA THR A 104 -25.18 0.15 -5.69
C THR A 104 -24.04 0.99 -6.28
N LYS A 105 -24.23 1.53 -7.49
CA LYS A 105 -23.23 2.39 -8.14
C LYS A 105 -22.89 3.64 -7.32
N LYS A 106 -23.83 4.14 -6.50
CA LYS A 106 -23.64 5.33 -5.68
C LYS A 106 -22.77 5.08 -4.45
N GLU A 107 -22.90 3.89 -3.87
CA GLU A 107 -22.16 3.49 -2.68
C GLU A 107 -20.72 3.09 -3.01
N ARG A 108 -20.46 2.54 -4.20
CA ARG A 108 -19.10 2.22 -4.66
C ARG A 108 -18.26 3.48 -4.81
N LYS A 109 -17.18 3.61 -4.04
CA LYS A 109 -16.25 4.76 -4.13
C LYS A 109 -14.91 4.36 -4.72
N ARG A 110 -13.93 5.26 -4.60
CA ARG A 110 -12.56 5.05 -5.09
C ARG A 110 -11.70 4.33 -4.06
N THR A 111 -11.77 4.79 -2.81
CA THR A 111 -11.01 4.29 -1.65
C THR A 111 -11.95 3.66 -0.62
N MET A 112 -11.41 2.82 0.26
CA MET A 112 -12.21 2.20 1.34
C MET A 112 -12.64 3.24 2.38
N LEU A 113 -11.78 4.22 2.65
CA LEU A 113 -12.08 5.33 3.55
C LEU A 113 -13.25 6.17 3.03
N ASP A 114 -13.34 6.44 1.73
CA ASP A 114 -14.45 7.20 1.14
C ASP A 114 -15.79 6.44 1.28
N GLU A 115 -15.78 5.12 1.14
CA GLU A 115 -16.97 4.28 1.34
C GLU A 115 -17.46 4.37 2.78
N LEU A 116 -16.52 4.38 3.74
CA LEU A 116 -16.83 4.50 5.15
C LEU A 116 -17.38 5.88 5.51
N LEU A 117 -16.79 6.95 4.96
CA LEU A 117 -17.26 8.32 5.15
C LEU A 117 -18.58 8.61 4.42
N TYR A 118 -18.96 7.81 3.43
CA TYR A 118 -20.28 7.96 2.80
C TYR A 118 -21.42 7.56 3.74
N ASN A 119 -21.16 6.74 4.75
CA ASN A 119 -22.16 6.30 5.72
C ASN A 119 -22.35 7.34 6.84
N GLU A 120 -23.46 8.07 6.80
CA GLU A 120 -23.78 9.13 7.78
C GLU A 120 -23.94 8.59 9.21
N ALA A 121 -24.57 7.43 9.37
CA ALA A 121 -24.75 6.80 10.68
C ALA A 121 -23.39 6.44 11.31
N PHE A 122 -22.45 5.97 10.48
CA PHE A 122 -21.08 5.74 10.92
C PHE A 122 -20.44 7.03 11.41
N ILE A 123 -20.48 8.11 10.62
CA ILE A 123 -19.92 9.41 11.01
C ILE A 123 -20.51 9.91 12.32
N GLN A 124 -21.83 9.84 12.48
CA GLN A 124 -22.52 10.31 13.68
C GLN A 124 -22.04 9.53 14.92
N SER A 125 -21.98 8.20 14.84
CA SER A 125 -21.49 7.36 15.94
C SER A 125 -20.04 7.68 16.35
N LYS A 126 -19.19 8.04 15.38
CA LYS A 126 -17.80 8.42 15.64
C LYS A 126 -17.68 9.81 16.22
N ARG A 127 -18.50 10.77 15.78
CA ARG A 127 -18.54 12.12 16.35
C ARG A 127 -18.95 12.09 17.82
N GLU A 128 -19.98 11.33 18.15
CA GLU A 128 -20.46 11.16 19.53
C GLU A 128 -19.38 10.55 20.43
N LYS A 129 -18.77 9.44 20.00
CA LYS A 129 -17.67 8.81 20.73
C LYS A 129 -16.48 9.75 20.91
N ARG A 130 -16.10 10.46 19.84
CA ARG A 130 -15.03 11.45 19.87
C ARG A 130 -15.34 12.54 20.90
N ALA A 131 -16.53 13.15 20.85
CA ALA A 131 -16.93 14.18 21.81
C ALA A 131 -16.90 13.70 23.26
N GLY A 132 -17.36 12.46 23.52
CA GLY A 132 -17.28 11.85 24.85
C GLY A 132 -15.84 11.69 25.34
N ILE A 133 -14.92 11.24 24.47
CA ILE A 133 -13.49 11.12 24.81
C ILE A 133 -12.88 12.49 25.12
N PHE A 134 -13.12 13.50 24.27
CA PHE A 134 -12.61 14.86 24.51
C PHE A 134 -13.12 15.46 25.82
N HIS A 135 -14.40 15.22 26.16
CA HIS A 135 -14.96 15.68 27.43
C HIS A 135 -14.27 15.01 28.62
N LEU A 136 -14.10 13.69 28.58
CA LEU A 136 -13.40 12.94 29.63
C LEU A 136 -11.95 13.40 29.78
N ASP A 137 -11.22 13.58 28.68
CA ASP A 137 -9.83 14.03 28.69
C ASP A 137 -9.72 15.45 29.31
N PHE A 138 -10.66 16.34 29.00
CA PHE A 138 -10.73 17.67 29.57
C PHE A 138 -10.96 17.63 31.09
N THR A 139 -11.95 16.85 31.55
CA THR A 139 -12.26 16.68 32.99
C THR A 139 -11.09 16.06 33.76
N ILE A 140 -10.39 15.08 33.17
CA ILE A 140 -9.19 14.49 33.77
C ILE A 140 -8.07 15.54 33.90
N CYS A 141 -7.91 16.39 32.90
CA CYS A 141 -6.91 17.47 32.91
C CYS A 141 -7.21 18.50 34.01
N GLU A 142 -8.47 18.94 34.14
CA GLU A 142 -8.89 19.87 35.19
C GLU A 142 -8.64 19.29 36.59
N ASN A 143 -9.05 18.04 36.83
CA ASN A 143 -8.83 17.37 38.12
C ASN A 143 -7.35 17.21 38.48
N LYS A 144 -6.47 17.04 37.49
CA LYS A 144 -5.02 16.93 37.69
C LYS A 144 -4.34 18.28 37.96
N ILE A 145 -4.91 19.39 37.48
CA ILE A 145 -4.41 20.73 37.77
C ILE A 145 -4.82 21.18 39.18
N LEU A 146 -5.96 20.70 39.67
CA LEU A 146 -6.52 21.04 40.98
C LEU A 146 -5.96 20.19 42.14
N SER A 147 -5.12 19.18 41.86
CA SER A 147 -4.43 18.32 42.84
C SER A 147 -2.96 18.69 43.00
#